data_AF-A0A8J3ZJH3-F1
#
_entry.id   AF-A0A8J3ZJH3-F1
#
_cell.length_a   1.000
_cell.length_b   1.000
_cell.length_c   1.000
_cell.angle_alpha   90.00
_cell.angle_beta   90.00
_cell.angle_gamma   90.00
#
_symmetry.space_group_name_H-M   'P 1'
#
loop_
_entity.id
_entity.type
_entity.pdbx_description
1 polymer ?
#
loop_
_entity_poly.entity_id
_entity_poly.type
_entity_poly.pdbx_seq_one_letter_code
_entity_poly.pdbx_strand_id
1 'polypeptide(L)'
;MIPDDVPEDQIDALPLDVILAVDGRALRRDLVARLRKLPYPAYLRCISLCIDDIRVMYAPRVFGPGEHLVYKTLELMRTAATGAAVNRPAKQLWGQWLDYMGNPGPDDMADTDLPVMVRSPCTATIQDILDPEARYAASAVADAAYKGTGETDLIPGDNIRRILKFIAWTKKAES
;
A
#
# COMPACT_ATOMS: atom_id res chain seq x y z
N MET A 1 -6.60 -17.12 -11.81
CA MET A 1 -5.21 -16.78 -11.42
C MET A 1 -4.68 -15.85 -12.48
N ILE A 2 -4.19 -14.66 -12.11
CA ILE A 2 -3.64 -13.71 -13.07
C ILE A 2 -2.26 -14.25 -13.49
N PRO A 3 -1.93 -14.35 -14.79
CA PRO A 3 -0.63 -14.85 -15.21
C PRO A 3 0.53 -14.09 -14.54
N ASP A 4 1.64 -14.78 -14.27
CA ASP A 4 2.81 -14.16 -13.64
C ASP A 4 3.47 -13.09 -14.52
N ASP A 5 3.32 -13.21 -15.85
CA ASP A 5 4.03 -12.42 -16.85
C ASP A 5 3.08 -11.68 -17.80
N VAL A 6 1.97 -11.15 -17.28
CA VAL A 6 1.12 -10.26 -18.08
C VAL A 6 1.97 -9.04 -18.48
N PRO A 7 2.21 -8.81 -19.78
CA PRO A 7 2.92 -7.64 -20.25
C PRO A 7 2.19 -6.37 -19.81
N GLU A 8 2.93 -5.33 -19.45
CA GLU A 8 2.38 -4.08 -18.91
C GLU A 8 1.25 -3.49 -19.76
N ASP A 9 1.44 -3.48 -21.07
CA ASP A 9 0.51 -2.95 -22.08
C ASP A 9 -0.80 -3.75 -22.16
N GLN A 10 -0.83 -4.96 -21.60
CA GLN A 10 -2.01 -5.82 -21.55
C GLN A 10 -2.77 -5.71 -20.21
N ILE A 11 -2.21 -5.06 -19.19
CA ILE A 11 -2.81 -5.00 -17.85
C ILE A 11 -4.04 -4.09 -17.82
N ASP A 12 -4.04 -2.99 -18.58
CA ASP A 12 -5.23 -2.13 -18.72
C ASP A 12 -6.35 -2.80 -19.49
N ALA A 13 -5.98 -3.69 -20.43
CA ALA A 13 -6.93 -4.44 -21.23
C ALA A 13 -7.56 -5.61 -20.47
N LEU A 14 -7.05 -5.96 -19.26
CA LEU A 14 -7.63 -7.02 -18.45
C LEU A 14 -9.07 -6.64 -18.05
N PRO A 15 -10.07 -7.43 -18.48
CA PRO A 15 -11.45 -7.20 -18.11
C PRO A 15 -11.63 -7.23 -16.59
N LEU A 16 -12.51 -6.37 -16.07
CA LEU A 16 -12.73 -6.26 -14.62
C LEU A 16 -13.24 -7.58 -14.04
N ASP A 17 -14.09 -8.31 -14.77
CA ASP A 17 -14.54 -9.65 -14.45
C ASP A 17 -13.40 -10.68 -14.44
N VAL A 18 -12.34 -10.54 -15.25
CA VAL A 18 -11.15 -11.42 -15.16
C VAL A 18 -10.34 -11.13 -13.89
N ILE A 19 -10.25 -9.86 -13.47
CA ILE A 19 -9.58 -9.44 -12.24
C ILE A 19 -10.40 -9.89 -11.01
N LEU A 20 -11.72 -9.73 -11.06
CA LEU A 20 -12.64 -10.01 -9.95
C LEU A 20 -13.15 -11.47 -9.90
N ALA A 21 -13.03 -12.25 -10.98
CA ALA A 21 -13.41 -13.67 -11.01
C ALA A 21 -12.40 -14.57 -10.29
N VAL A 22 -11.21 -14.07 -9.98
CA VAL A 22 -10.30 -14.76 -9.06
C VAL A 22 -10.89 -14.64 -7.66
N ASP A 23 -11.03 -15.77 -6.93
CA ASP A 23 -11.35 -15.74 -5.49
C ASP A 23 -10.52 -14.65 -4.83
N GLY A 24 -11.20 -13.64 -4.29
CA GLY A 24 -10.57 -12.44 -3.77
C GLY A 24 -9.49 -12.71 -2.73
N ARG A 25 -9.63 -13.80 -1.97
CA ARG A 25 -8.58 -14.27 -1.04
C ARG A 25 -7.38 -14.88 -1.75
N ALA A 26 -7.58 -15.55 -2.88
CA ALA A 26 -6.49 -16.07 -3.71
C ALA A 26 -5.74 -14.92 -4.40
N LEU A 27 -6.46 -13.93 -4.96
CA LEU A 27 -5.85 -12.75 -5.57
C LEU A 27 -5.04 -11.93 -4.55
N ARG A 28 -5.61 -11.67 -3.38
CA ARG A 28 -4.90 -11.00 -2.28
C ARG A 28 -3.60 -11.71 -1.92
N ARG A 29 -3.63 -13.03 -1.73
CA ARG A 29 -2.45 -13.82 -1.38
C ARG A 29 -1.37 -13.76 -2.46
N ASP A 30 -1.76 -13.83 -3.73
CA ASP A 30 -0.85 -13.73 -4.86
C ASP A 30 -0.18 -12.36 -4.94
N LEU A 31 -0.95 -11.26 -4.86
CA LEU A 31 -0.41 -9.90 -4.86
C LEU A 31 0.59 -9.67 -3.72
N VAL A 32 0.27 -10.13 -2.51
CA VAL A 32 1.19 -10.04 -1.35
C VAL A 32 2.47 -10.81 -1.62
N ALA A 33 2.38 -12.04 -2.14
CA ALA A 33 3.55 -12.85 -2.45
C ALA A 33 4.44 -12.19 -3.51
N ARG A 34 3.85 -11.59 -4.54
CA ARG A 34 4.59 -10.88 -5.60
C ARG A 34 5.26 -9.61 -5.09
N LEU A 35 4.56 -8.78 -4.31
CA LEU A 35 5.13 -7.57 -3.71
C LEU A 35 6.32 -7.88 -2.80
N ARG A 36 6.25 -8.97 -2.03
CA ARG A 36 7.32 -9.40 -1.12
C ARG A 36 8.58 -9.88 -1.83
N LYS A 37 8.46 -10.35 -3.08
CA LYS A 37 9.61 -10.76 -3.91
C LYS A 37 10.39 -9.59 -4.50
N LEU A 38 9.82 -8.39 -4.51
CA LEU A 38 10.49 -7.21 -5.07
C LEU A 38 11.70 -6.80 -4.23
N PRO A 39 12.80 -6.34 -4.88
CA PRO A 39 13.89 -5.66 -4.17
C PRO A 39 13.35 -4.55 -3.28
N TYR A 40 13.90 -4.39 -2.08
CA TYR A 40 13.33 -3.50 -1.07
C TYR A 40 13.13 -2.04 -1.56
N PRO A 41 14.08 -1.43 -2.31
CA PRO A 41 13.86 -0.12 -2.92
C PRO A 41 12.68 -0.06 -3.90
N ALA A 42 12.52 -1.09 -4.75
CA ALA A 42 11.42 -1.16 -5.71
C ALA A 42 10.08 -1.39 -5.00
N TYR A 43 10.07 -2.25 -3.98
CA TYR A 43 8.93 -2.45 -3.10
C TYR A 43 8.44 -1.14 -2.48
N LEU A 44 9.33 -0.36 -1.85
CA LEU A 44 8.94 0.91 -1.23
C LEU A 44 8.40 1.92 -2.25
N ARG A 45 8.95 1.97 -3.47
CA ARG A 45 8.40 2.81 -4.55
C ARG A 45 6.99 2.36 -4.95
N CYS A 46 6.76 1.05 -5.09
CA CYS A 46 5.44 0.49 -5.38
C CYS A 46 4.42 0.91 -4.32
N ILE A 47 4.75 0.65 -3.06
CA ILE A 47 3.87 0.94 -1.93
C ILE A 47 3.61 2.44 -1.84
N SER A 48 4.61 3.30 -2.06
CA SER A 48 4.44 4.77 -2.04
C SER A 48 3.40 5.23 -3.08
N LEU A 49 3.46 4.70 -4.30
CA LEU A 49 2.49 5.05 -5.35
C LEU A 49 1.09 4.58 -4.99
N CYS A 50 0.96 3.35 -4.48
CA CYS A 50 -0.33 2.80 -4.09
C CYS A 50 -0.96 3.59 -2.93
N ILE A 51 -0.16 3.98 -1.93
CA ILE A 51 -0.64 4.77 -0.79
C ILE A 51 -1.13 6.14 -1.24
N ASP A 52 -0.42 6.81 -2.15
CA ASP A 52 -0.85 8.12 -2.65
C ASP A 52 -2.17 8.03 -3.42
N ASP A 53 -2.36 7.00 -4.25
CA ASP A 53 -3.64 6.77 -4.92
C ASP A 53 -4.76 6.50 -3.91
N ILE A 54 -4.53 5.59 -2.95
CA ILE A 54 -5.48 5.26 -1.88
C ILE A 54 -5.87 6.53 -1.12
N ARG A 55 -4.91 7.41 -0.81
CA ARG A 55 -5.18 8.72 -0.21
C ARG A 55 -6.08 9.58 -1.11
N VAL A 56 -5.77 9.70 -2.40
CA VAL A 56 -6.58 10.48 -3.35
C VAL A 56 -8.02 9.98 -3.43
N MET A 57 -8.23 8.66 -3.40
CA MET A 57 -9.56 8.06 -3.49
C MET A 57 -10.37 8.16 -2.20
N TYR A 58 -9.77 7.80 -1.06
CA TYR A 58 -10.50 7.62 0.19
C TYR A 58 -10.40 8.83 1.13
N ALA A 59 -9.46 9.75 0.89
CA ALA A 59 -9.23 10.93 1.72
C ALA A 59 -9.04 12.24 0.92
N PRO A 60 -9.79 12.52 -0.17
CA PRO A 60 -9.56 13.70 -1.03
C PRO A 60 -9.79 15.06 -0.34
N ARG A 61 -10.41 15.07 0.84
CA ARG A 61 -10.77 16.28 1.61
C ARG A 61 -10.42 16.17 3.10
N VAL A 62 -9.58 15.20 3.46
CA VAL A 62 -9.04 15.11 4.81
C VAL A 62 -7.95 16.16 4.92
N PHE A 63 -8.11 17.10 5.85
CA PHE A 63 -7.16 18.18 6.11
C PHE A 63 -6.71 18.11 7.57
N GLY A 64 -5.45 18.42 7.83
CA GLY A 64 -4.93 18.53 9.20
C GLY A 64 -3.95 17.41 9.57
N PRO A 65 -3.92 16.95 10.84
CA PRO A 65 -2.86 16.07 11.34
C PRO A 65 -2.72 14.76 10.58
N GLY A 66 -3.83 14.11 10.21
CA GLY A 66 -3.81 12.84 9.47
C GLY A 66 -3.19 12.99 8.08
N GLU A 67 -3.54 14.04 7.36
CA GLU A 67 -2.96 14.33 6.03
C GLU A 67 -1.45 14.58 6.11
N HIS A 68 -1.00 15.35 7.11
CA HIS A 68 0.42 15.63 7.33
C HIS A 68 1.22 14.35 7.62
N LEU A 69 0.65 13.43 8.40
CA LEU A 69 1.29 12.14 8.70
C LEU A 69 1.41 11.25 7.46
N VAL A 70 0.42 11.26 6.56
CA VAL A 70 0.50 10.56 5.28
C VAL A 70 1.63 11.12 4.43
N TYR A 71 1.75 12.45 4.27
CA TYR A 71 2.83 13.04 3.49
C TYR A 71 4.22 12.75 4.07
N LYS A 72 4.39 12.88 5.39
CA LYS A 72 5.65 12.49 6.07
C LYS A 72 5.99 11.02 5.83
N THR A 73 4.99 10.14 5.83
CA THR A 73 5.20 8.72 5.54
C THR A 73 5.68 8.51 4.11
N LEU A 74 5.04 9.15 3.13
CA LEU A 74 5.44 9.08 1.72
C LEU A 74 6.86 9.63 1.49
N GLU A 75 7.23 10.74 2.12
CA GLU A 75 8.59 11.31 2.05
C GLU A 75 9.64 10.38 2.67
N LEU A 76 9.35 9.82 3.84
CA LEU A 76 10.22 8.85 4.52
C LEU A 76 10.45 7.62 3.63
N MET A 77 9.40 7.10 3.00
CA MET A 77 9.48 5.96 2.08
C MET A 77 10.34 6.27 0.87
N ARG A 78 10.16 7.42 0.23
CA ARG A 78 10.97 7.85 -0.92
C ARG A 78 12.45 7.95 -0.54
N THR A 79 12.73 8.46 0.65
CA THR A 79 14.08 8.55 1.19
C THR A 79 14.67 7.16 1.49
N ALA A 80 13.91 6.27 2.13
CA ALA A 80 14.32 4.89 2.37
C ALA A 80 14.60 4.12 1.06
N ALA A 81 13.82 4.39 0.00
CA ALA A 81 13.96 3.76 -1.31
C ALA A 81 15.22 4.18 -2.08
N THR A 82 16.02 5.14 -1.58
CA THR A 82 17.36 5.45 -2.11
C THR A 82 18.48 4.73 -1.35
N GLY A 83 18.14 3.96 -0.30
CA GLY A 83 19.11 3.30 0.58
C GLY A 83 19.58 4.16 1.75
N ALA A 84 18.99 5.36 1.94
CA ALA A 84 19.34 6.22 3.07
C ALA A 84 18.92 5.61 4.41
N ALA A 85 19.75 5.81 5.44
CA ALA A 85 19.47 5.34 6.79
C ALA A 85 18.40 6.23 7.46
N VAL A 86 17.17 5.72 7.58
CA VAL A 86 16.01 6.49 8.08
C VAL A 86 15.39 5.93 9.37
N ASN A 87 16.10 5.03 10.08
CA ASN A 87 15.59 4.38 11.29
C ASN A 87 15.11 5.37 12.38
N ARG A 88 15.88 6.43 12.64
CA ARG A 88 15.51 7.43 13.66
C ARG A 88 14.27 8.24 13.23
N PRO A 89 14.21 8.83 12.02
CA PRO A 89 12.98 9.44 11.50
C PRO A 89 11.77 8.50 11.53
N ALA A 90 11.96 7.22 11.18
CA ALA A 90 10.89 6.22 11.22
C ALA A 90 10.34 6.00 12.64
N LYS A 91 11.20 5.86 13.65
CA LYS A 91 10.78 5.74 15.06
C LYS A 91 10.01 6.98 15.54
N GLN A 92 10.47 8.18 15.15
CA GLN A 92 9.79 9.43 15.51
C GLN A 92 8.41 9.53 14.85
N LEU A 93 8.32 9.18 13.57
CA LEU A 93 7.06 9.18 12.84
C LEU A 93 6.09 8.12 13.38
N TRP A 94 6.60 6.96 13.81
CA TRP A 94 5.80 5.95 14.49
C TRP A 94 5.14 6.49 15.77
N GLY A 95 5.89 7.20 16.61
CA GLY A 95 5.34 7.86 17.79
C GLY A 95 4.22 8.85 17.44
N GLN A 96 4.40 9.66 16.39
CA GLN A 96 3.37 10.61 15.94
C GLN A 96 2.09 9.91 15.46
N TRP A 97 2.22 8.77 14.79
CA TRP A 97 1.07 7.95 14.40
C TRP A 97 0.36 7.35 15.62
N LEU A 98 1.09 6.85 16.60
CA LEU A 98 0.53 6.32 17.84
C LEU A 98 -0.26 7.41 18.59
N ASP A 99 0.31 8.61 18.73
CA ASP A 99 -0.36 9.74 19.37
C ASP A 99 -1.63 10.14 18.61
N TYR A 100 -1.56 10.21 17.27
CA TYR A 100 -2.72 10.53 16.44
C TYR A 100 -3.82 9.48 16.51
N MET A 101 -3.47 8.20 16.60
CA MET A 101 -4.43 7.10 16.78
C MET A 101 -4.91 6.98 18.23
N GLY A 102 -4.52 7.89 19.13
CA GLY A 102 -4.95 7.92 20.52
C GLY A 102 -4.31 6.85 21.40
N ASN A 103 -3.15 6.30 21.03
CA ASN A 103 -2.55 5.11 21.65
C ASN A 103 -3.60 4.01 21.84
N PRO A 104 -4.14 3.47 20.73
CA PRO A 104 -5.28 2.58 20.81
C PRO A 104 -4.91 1.41 21.71
N GLY A 105 -5.63 1.26 22.82
CA GLY A 105 -5.64 0.01 23.55
C GLY A 105 -6.04 -1.12 22.59
N PRO A 106 -5.87 -2.39 22.96
CA PRO A 106 -6.19 -3.52 22.08
C PRO A 106 -7.62 -3.46 21.50
N ASP A 107 -8.53 -2.76 22.17
CA ASP A 107 -9.95 -2.65 21.80
C ASP A 107 -10.44 -1.22 21.45
N ASP A 108 -9.60 -0.19 21.61
CA ASP A 108 -10.00 1.21 21.42
C ASP A 108 -9.42 1.74 20.11
N MET A 109 -10.19 1.74 19.02
CA MET A 109 -9.82 2.55 17.86
C MET A 109 -10.29 3.97 18.11
N ALA A 110 -9.36 4.91 18.31
CA ALA A 110 -9.74 6.32 18.35
C ALA A 110 -10.47 6.72 17.06
N ASP A 111 -11.47 7.61 17.19
CA ASP A 111 -12.12 8.28 16.07
C ASP A 111 -11.09 9.16 15.35
N THR A 112 -10.41 8.58 14.36
CA THR A 112 -9.51 9.30 13.47
C THR A 112 -10.27 9.77 12.24
N ASP A 113 -10.04 11.00 11.80
CA ASP A 113 -10.57 11.56 10.55
C ASP A 113 -10.00 10.88 9.30
N LEU A 114 -8.90 10.14 9.44
CA LEU A 114 -8.30 9.38 8.36
C LEU A 114 -8.86 7.94 8.27
N PRO A 115 -9.35 7.50 7.09
CA PRO A 115 -9.81 6.12 6.91
C PRO A 115 -8.72 5.08 7.17
N VAL A 116 -9.12 3.94 7.73
CA VAL A 116 -8.24 2.77 7.96
C VAL A 116 -7.50 2.35 6.69
N MET A 117 -8.15 2.48 5.54
CA MET A 117 -7.60 2.13 4.23
C MET A 117 -6.37 2.94 3.86
N VAL A 118 -6.26 4.19 4.32
CA VAL A 118 -5.08 5.05 4.13
C VAL A 118 -4.11 4.86 5.30
N ARG A 119 -4.64 4.82 6.53
CA ARG A 119 -3.85 4.74 7.78
C ARG A 119 -3.02 3.45 7.86
N SER A 120 -3.63 2.30 7.60
CA SER A 120 -3.00 0.99 7.78
C SER A 120 -1.79 0.76 6.86
N PRO A 121 -1.84 1.08 5.55
CA PRO A 121 -0.65 1.04 4.71
C PRO A 121 0.48 1.97 5.17
N CYS A 122 0.15 3.18 5.63
CA CYS A 122 1.14 4.13 6.14
C CYS A 122 1.86 3.59 7.38
N THR A 123 1.11 3.12 8.38
CA THR A 123 1.68 2.57 9.62
C THR A 123 2.46 1.28 9.39
N ALA A 124 1.94 0.38 8.55
CA ALA A 124 2.64 -0.85 8.17
C ALA A 124 3.97 -0.56 7.45
N THR A 125 4.05 0.49 6.65
CA THR A 125 5.31 0.83 5.96
C THR A 125 6.36 1.38 6.91
N ILE A 126 5.97 2.10 7.95
CA ILE A 126 6.92 2.54 8.98
C ILE A 126 7.51 1.32 9.70
N GLN A 127 6.67 0.31 9.98
CA GLN A 127 7.15 -0.95 10.54
C GLN A 127 8.09 -1.68 9.58
N ASP A 128 7.81 -1.71 8.27
CA ASP A 128 8.74 -2.25 7.27
C ASP A 128 10.08 -1.51 7.27
N ILE A 129 10.08 -0.19 7.44
CA ILE A 129 11.33 0.59 7.52
C ILE A 129 12.15 0.21 8.76
N LEU A 130 11.49 -0.10 9.88
CA LEU A 130 12.13 -0.53 11.12
C LEU A 130 12.54 -2.01 11.08
N ASP A 131 11.82 -2.82 10.32
CA ASP A 131 12.05 -4.26 10.10
C ASP A 131 11.78 -4.63 8.62
N PRO A 132 12.79 -4.46 7.75
CA PRO A 132 12.63 -4.66 6.30
C PRO A 132 12.28 -6.09 5.87
N GLU A 133 12.49 -7.08 6.74
CA GLU A 133 12.19 -8.48 6.46
C GLU A 133 10.69 -8.79 6.60
N ALA A 134 9.99 -8.05 7.45
CA ALA A 134 8.60 -8.34 7.77
C ALA A 134 7.60 -8.04 6.65
N ARG A 135 7.84 -6.99 5.85
CA ARG A 135 7.03 -6.61 4.67
C ARG A 135 5.51 -6.63 4.96
N TYR A 136 5.10 -6.00 6.06
CA TYR A 136 3.72 -5.82 6.51
C TYR A 136 2.90 -4.97 5.54
N ALA A 137 3.50 -3.95 4.91
CA ALA A 137 2.76 -3.02 4.05
C ALA A 137 2.19 -3.69 2.79
N ALA A 138 2.80 -4.79 2.32
CA ALA A 138 2.28 -5.59 1.21
C ALA A 138 0.85 -6.08 1.49
N SER A 139 0.59 -6.59 2.70
CA SER A 139 -0.74 -7.05 3.08
C SER A 139 -1.69 -5.88 3.23
N ALA A 140 -1.27 -4.80 3.88
CA ALA A 140 -2.13 -3.63 4.10
C ALA A 140 -2.57 -2.97 2.79
N VAL A 141 -1.67 -2.84 1.80
CA VAL A 141 -1.99 -2.33 0.46
C VAL A 141 -2.88 -3.30 -0.31
N ALA A 142 -2.60 -4.61 -0.28
CA ALA A 142 -3.46 -5.60 -0.93
C ALA A 142 -4.86 -5.63 -0.31
N ASP A 143 -4.96 -5.52 1.03
CA ASP A 143 -6.21 -5.39 1.76
C ASP A 143 -6.94 -4.09 1.42
N ALA A 144 -6.22 -2.98 1.25
CA ALA A 144 -6.81 -1.71 0.87
C ALA A 144 -7.32 -1.72 -0.58
N ALA A 145 -6.59 -2.36 -1.49
CA ALA A 145 -7.02 -2.59 -2.86
C ALA A 145 -8.23 -3.55 -2.92
N TYR A 146 -8.31 -4.50 -1.98
CA TYR A 146 -9.34 -5.53 -1.94
C TYR A 146 -10.62 -5.12 -1.21
N LYS A 147 -10.56 -4.53 -0.01
CA LYS A 147 -11.76 -4.19 0.79
C LYS A 147 -12.68 -3.16 0.11
N GLY A 148 -12.22 -2.46 -0.94
CA GLY A 148 -13.09 -1.70 -1.83
C GLY A 148 -14.10 -2.55 -2.62
N THR A 149 -14.02 -3.89 -2.61
CA THR A 149 -14.96 -4.78 -3.32
C THR A 149 -16.21 -5.16 -2.52
N GLY A 150 -16.35 -4.68 -1.28
CA GLY A 150 -17.39 -5.11 -0.34
C GLY A 150 -18.75 -4.42 -0.50
N GLU A 151 -18.79 -3.24 -1.13
CA GLU A 151 -20.02 -2.50 -1.37
C GLU A 151 -20.07 -2.06 -2.83
N THR A 152 -21.24 -2.24 -3.42
CA THR A 152 -21.58 -1.91 -4.81
C THR A 152 -21.12 -0.51 -5.20
N ASP A 153 -20.56 -0.44 -6.41
CA ASP A 153 -20.17 0.75 -7.18
C ASP A 153 -18.72 1.23 -7.03
N LEU A 154 -17.92 0.78 -8.02
CA LEU A 154 -16.76 1.45 -8.62
C LEU A 154 -15.44 1.43 -7.81
N ILE A 155 -14.31 1.30 -8.52
CA ILE A 155 -12.91 1.61 -8.10
C ILE A 155 -11.94 0.44 -7.69
N PRO A 156 -12.30 -0.85 -7.46
CA PRO A 156 -11.31 -1.87 -7.03
C PRO A 156 -10.30 -2.32 -8.10
N GLY A 157 -10.69 -2.30 -9.38
CA GLY A 157 -9.88 -2.86 -10.48
C GLY A 157 -8.59 -2.08 -10.76
N ASP A 158 -8.61 -0.76 -10.59
CA ASP A 158 -7.49 0.09 -11.04
C ASP A 158 -6.30 0.05 -10.08
N ASN A 159 -6.53 -0.12 -8.77
CA ASN A 159 -5.45 -0.35 -7.80
C ASN A 159 -4.77 -1.70 -8.01
N ILE A 160 -5.57 -2.73 -8.31
CA ILE A 160 -5.05 -4.07 -8.64
C ILE A 160 -4.25 -4.01 -9.94
N ARG A 161 -4.78 -3.37 -10.99
CA ARG A 161 -4.06 -3.14 -12.25
C ARG A 161 -2.76 -2.38 -12.03
N ARG A 162 -2.74 -1.36 -11.16
CA ARG A 162 -1.53 -0.58 -10.89
C ARG A 162 -0.47 -1.36 -10.14
N ILE A 163 -0.85 -2.18 -9.15
CA ILE A 163 0.07 -3.11 -8.48
C ILE A 163 0.66 -4.09 -9.50
N LEU A 164 -0.18 -4.67 -10.37
CA LEU A 164 0.28 -5.60 -11.41
C LEU A 164 1.21 -4.92 -12.42
N LYS A 165 0.91 -3.69 -12.85
CA LYS A 165 1.77 -2.88 -13.73
C LYS A 165 3.13 -2.62 -13.10
N PHE A 166 3.16 -2.24 -11.82
CA PHE A 166 4.41 -1.97 -11.14
C PHE A 166 5.29 -3.23 -11.01
N ILE A 167 4.66 -4.38 -10.74
CA ILE A 167 5.35 -5.67 -10.72
C ILE A 167 5.92 -6.00 -12.10
N ALA A 168 5.15 -5.81 -13.17
CA ALA A 168 5.59 -6.03 -14.54
C ALA A 168 6.75 -5.09 -14.94
N TRP A 169 6.70 -3.81 -14.55
CA TRP A 169 7.78 -2.84 -14.75
C TRP A 169 9.09 -3.26 -14.09
N THR A 170 9.01 -3.71 -12.84
CA THR A 170 10.21 -4.05 -12.06
C THR A 170 10.92 -5.25 -12.70
N LYS A 171 10.17 -6.29 -13.11
CA LYS A 171 10.73 -7.45 -13.82
C LYS A 171 11.46 -7.05 -15.13
N LYS A 172 10.89 -6.11 -15.89
CA LYS A 172 11.49 -5.63 -17.15
C LYS A 172 12.78 -4.85 -16.93
N ALA A 173 12.91 -4.13 -15.81
CA ALA A 173 14.11 -3.37 -15.48
C ALA A 173 15.28 -4.25 -15.00
N GLU A 174 15.01 -5.51 -14.64
CA GLU A 174 15.99 -6.50 -14.19
C GLU A 174 16.48 -7.43 -15.32
N SER A 175 15.88 -7.35 -16.52
CA SER A 175 16.21 -8.14 -17.72
C SER A 175 17.10 -7.37 -18.70
#